data_AF-A0A2N2D5Q7-F1
#
_entry.id   AF-A0A2N2D5Q7-F1
#
_cell.length_a   1.000
_cell.length_b   1.000
_cell.length_c   1.000
_cell.angle_alpha   90.00
_cell.angle_beta   90.00
_cell.angle_gamma   90.00
#
_symmetry.space_group_name_H-M   'P 1'
#
loop_
_entity.id
_entity.type
_entity.pdbx_description
1 polymer ?
#
loop_
_entity_poly.entity_id
_entity_poly.type
_entity_poly.pdbx_seq_one_letter_code
_entity_poly.pdbx_strand_id
1 'polypeptide(L)'
;MKKKKILLFTLTFLVLILALEVGSASAEDVTWNPNDKGAAIVLSNGNLTAVYNNSNGSNVRASEGKTQGKWYWEIKVDSANSDAAVNLGVAHPLQSISTDIYPNFNNQGFLARFYPQNTGDIYGFSLDMDSKILQISKNNTLVATKSSVAGEVRPILGDNNTNSSASYTANFGATPFVYSVPTGYQPYDGSQQKTQAPTNLAATSGDAQVTLSWIAVTDATSYKIKRAATAGGPYNEIEANIKDTSYKDTRLTNDKKYFYVVSAVSSSDESVNSTEVSATPKAASNTGNGTLIVTFENAPDKVLSISMAQIEEFISWYNDPSRVGNAYMIKSPDTGLFKSIKYYLVFDKIVAWEVRQY
;
A
#
# COMPACT_ATOMS: atom_id res chain seq x y z
N MET A 1 11.43 -79.31 36.49
CA MET A 1 11.38 -79.26 35.02
C MET A 1 10.25 -78.34 34.58
N LYS A 2 10.52 -77.50 33.56
CA LYS A 2 9.56 -76.73 32.75
C LYS A 2 8.92 -75.44 33.32
N LYS A 3 9.11 -74.40 32.49
CA LYS A 3 8.22 -73.28 32.11
C LYS A 3 8.11 -72.10 33.06
N LYS A 4 8.73 -70.97 32.67
CA LYS A 4 8.10 -69.66 32.81
C LYS A 4 7.88 -69.03 31.43
N LYS A 5 6.63 -68.65 31.21
CA LYS A 5 6.08 -68.03 30.02
C LYS A 5 6.44 -66.55 29.97
N ILE A 6 6.67 -66.13 28.73
CA ILE A 6 6.74 -64.80 28.12
C ILE A 6 5.72 -63.80 28.68
N LEU A 7 6.13 -62.53 28.80
CA LEU A 7 5.26 -61.42 28.41
C LEU A 7 6.05 -60.36 27.64
N LEU A 8 5.49 -60.04 26.48
CA LEU A 8 6.00 -59.21 25.40
C LEU A 8 5.59 -57.76 25.69
N PHE A 9 6.54 -56.82 25.72
CA PHE A 9 6.23 -55.38 25.65
C PHE A 9 6.67 -54.88 24.28
N THR A 10 5.69 -54.52 23.44
CA THR A 10 5.88 -53.84 22.16
C THR A 10 6.39 -52.43 22.43
N LEU A 11 7.61 -52.12 21.98
CA LEU A 11 8.17 -50.78 21.99
C LEU A 11 7.84 -50.12 20.65
N THR A 12 6.84 -49.23 20.65
CA THR A 12 6.49 -48.40 19.49
C THR A 12 7.62 -47.39 19.25
N PHE A 13 8.33 -47.50 18.13
CA PHE A 13 9.36 -46.55 17.74
C PHE A 13 8.67 -45.25 17.27
N LEU A 14 8.71 -44.21 18.08
CA LEU A 14 8.36 -42.85 17.67
C LEU A 14 9.58 -42.29 16.92
N VAL A 15 9.50 -42.19 15.59
CA VAL A 15 10.51 -41.50 14.79
C VAL A 15 10.31 -40.00 14.99
N LEU A 16 11.08 -39.42 15.90
CA LEU A 16 11.21 -37.97 16.03
C LEU A 16 12.09 -37.49 14.87
N ILE A 17 11.46 -37.00 13.79
CA ILE A 17 12.16 -36.26 12.75
C ILE A 17 12.55 -34.92 13.38
N LEU A 18 13.80 -34.81 13.83
CA LEU A 18 14.43 -33.53 14.12
C LEU A 18 14.60 -32.83 12.77
N ALA A 19 13.72 -31.89 12.44
CA ALA A 19 14.04 -30.91 11.42
C ALA A 19 15.24 -30.12 11.96
N LEU A 20 16.41 -30.28 11.34
CA LEU A 20 17.44 -29.25 11.41
C LEU A 20 16.81 -28.00 10.81
N GLU A 21 16.30 -27.10 11.66
CA GLU A 21 16.30 -25.69 11.30
C GLU A 21 17.78 -25.35 11.10
N VAL A 22 18.19 -25.36 9.84
CA VAL A 22 19.40 -24.66 9.43
C VAL A 22 19.12 -23.22 9.82
N GLY A 23 19.68 -22.81 10.96
CA GLY A 23 19.70 -21.42 11.37
C GLY A 23 20.17 -20.65 10.16
N SER A 24 19.27 -19.81 9.63
CA SER A 24 19.63 -18.85 8.60
C SER A 24 20.79 -18.05 9.17
N ALA A 25 21.99 -18.31 8.65
CA ALA A 25 23.00 -17.26 8.63
C ALA A 25 22.27 -16.00 8.17
N SER A 26 22.41 -14.90 8.91
CA SER A 26 21.92 -13.61 8.42
C SER A 26 22.59 -13.41 7.07
N ALA A 27 21.89 -13.74 5.99
CA ALA A 27 22.36 -13.48 4.65
C ALA A 27 22.63 -11.98 4.64
N GLU A 28 23.86 -11.57 4.32
CA GLU A 28 24.07 -10.17 4.00
C GLU A 28 23.07 -9.84 2.89
N ASP A 29 22.32 -8.75 3.06
CA ASP A 29 21.31 -8.36 2.08
C ASP A 29 21.96 -8.33 0.69
N VAL A 30 21.33 -8.97 -0.31
CA VAL A 30 21.88 -8.92 -1.67
C VAL A 30 21.78 -7.49 -2.18
N THR A 31 22.93 -6.87 -2.44
CA THR A 31 23.02 -5.53 -3.05
C THR A 31 23.83 -5.54 -4.34
N TRP A 32 23.94 -4.39 -5.00
CA TRP A 32 25.03 -4.18 -5.96
C TRP A 32 26.38 -4.27 -5.23
N ASN A 33 27.35 -4.93 -5.85
CA ASN A 33 28.64 -5.16 -5.23
C ASN A 33 29.56 -3.94 -5.44
N PRO A 34 29.96 -3.22 -4.37
CA PRO A 34 30.85 -2.07 -4.49
C PRO A 34 32.25 -2.43 -5.01
N ASN A 35 32.65 -3.70 -4.90
CA ASN A 35 33.93 -4.23 -5.39
C ASN A 35 33.85 -4.83 -6.80
N ASP A 36 32.65 -4.95 -7.39
CA ASP A 36 32.42 -5.53 -8.72
C ASP A 36 31.58 -4.58 -9.59
N LYS A 37 32.10 -3.37 -9.74
CA LYS A 37 31.49 -2.28 -10.52
C LYS A 37 32.52 -1.47 -11.31
N GLY A 38 32.06 -0.85 -12.40
CA GLY A 38 32.81 0.19 -13.10
C GLY A 38 33.09 1.39 -12.20
N ALA A 39 34.26 2.00 -12.36
CA ALA A 39 34.72 3.10 -11.51
C ALA A 39 33.78 4.32 -11.53
N ALA A 40 33.11 4.56 -12.67
CA ALA A 40 32.20 5.69 -12.86
C ALA A 40 30.83 5.51 -12.16
N ILE A 41 30.46 4.29 -11.76
CA ILE A 41 29.18 4.03 -11.11
C ILE A 41 29.24 4.45 -9.64
N VAL A 42 28.30 5.30 -9.23
CA VAL A 42 28.11 5.65 -7.82
C VAL A 42 26.99 4.79 -7.26
N LEU A 43 27.24 4.13 -6.14
CA LEU A 43 26.23 3.36 -5.41
C LEU A 43 25.70 4.17 -4.24
N SER A 44 24.40 4.10 -3.99
CA SER A 44 23.72 4.75 -2.87
C SER A 44 22.59 3.85 -2.34
N ASN A 45 21.83 4.34 -1.35
CA ASN A 45 20.71 3.60 -0.74
C ASN A 45 21.12 2.19 -0.26
N GLY A 46 22.21 2.11 0.53
CA GLY A 46 22.75 0.82 0.97
C GLY A 46 23.24 -0.06 -0.19
N ASN A 47 23.76 0.54 -1.26
CA ASN A 47 24.18 -0.15 -2.49
C ASN A 47 23.05 -0.80 -3.32
N LEU A 48 21.79 -0.39 -3.13
CA LEU A 48 20.68 -0.84 -3.99
C LEU A 48 20.46 0.07 -5.20
N THR A 49 20.90 1.33 -5.12
CA THR A 49 20.75 2.30 -6.21
C THR A 49 22.08 2.51 -6.92
N ALA A 50 22.12 2.28 -8.23
CA ALA A 50 23.26 2.57 -9.09
C ALA A 50 22.99 3.82 -9.93
N VAL A 51 23.92 4.78 -9.89
CA VAL A 51 23.82 6.06 -10.60
C VAL A 51 24.87 6.12 -11.71
N TYR A 52 24.40 6.47 -12.89
CA TYR A 52 25.17 6.64 -14.12
C TYR A 52 25.15 8.12 -14.50
N ASN A 53 26.33 8.73 -14.62
CA ASN A 53 26.51 10.12 -15.06
C ASN A 53 27.51 10.12 -16.21
N ASN A 54 27.04 10.13 -17.45
CA ASN A 54 27.87 10.05 -18.67
C ASN A 54 28.89 8.88 -18.59
N SER A 55 28.47 7.78 -17.98
CA SER A 55 29.33 6.69 -17.52
C SER A 55 29.41 5.58 -18.56
N ASN A 56 29.98 5.90 -19.72
CA ASN A 56 30.07 4.96 -20.84
C ASN A 56 30.77 3.64 -20.46
N GLY A 57 30.22 2.51 -20.90
CA GLY A 57 30.81 1.18 -20.79
C GLY A 57 31.00 0.67 -19.35
N SER A 58 30.28 1.20 -18.37
CA SER A 58 30.40 0.81 -16.97
C SER A 58 29.25 -0.11 -16.55
N ASN A 59 29.58 -1.21 -15.87
CA ASN A 59 28.60 -2.18 -15.40
C ASN A 59 28.80 -2.46 -13.91
N VAL A 60 27.75 -2.91 -13.22
CA VAL A 60 27.80 -3.40 -11.84
C VAL A 60 27.07 -4.73 -11.75
N ARG A 61 27.62 -5.66 -10.95
CA ARG A 61 26.99 -6.94 -10.64
C ARG A 61 26.52 -7.00 -9.20
N ALA A 62 25.54 -7.88 -8.94
CA ALA A 62 25.11 -8.18 -7.59
C ALA A 62 26.20 -8.90 -6.77
N SER A 63 26.13 -8.73 -5.46
CA SER A 63 27.01 -9.34 -4.44
C SER A 63 26.90 -10.87 -4.39
N GLU A 64 25.82 -11.44 -4.88
CA GLU A 64 25.60 -12.88 -4.97
C GLU A 64 25.34 -13.36 -6.40
N GLY A 65 25.70 -14.62 -6.66
CA GLY A 65 25.37 -15.34 -7.88
C GLY A 65 24.58 -16.61 -7.60
N LYS A 66 23.83 -17.08 -8.59
CA LYS A 66 23.03 -18.30 -8.50
C LYS A 66 23.48 -19.33 -9.54
N THR A 67 23.38 -20.60 -9.18
CA THR A 67 23.75 -21.77 -10.02
C THR A 67 22.58 -22.73 -10.28
N GLN A 68 21.52 -22.66 -9.47
CA GLN A 68 20.35 -23.56 -9.50
C GLN A 68 19.11 -22.84 -8.97
N GLY A 69 17.90 -23.38 -9.21
CA GLY A 69 16.64 -22.85 -8.68
C GLY A 69 16.04 -21.70 -9.49
N LYS A 70 14.96 -21.12 -8.96
CA LYS A 70 14.12 -20.13 -9.65
C LYS A 70 14.06 -18.83 -8.85
N TRP A 71 14.53 -17.74 -9.43
CA TRP A 71 14.79 -16.47 -8.73
C TRP A 71 14.14 -15.29 -9.41
N TYR A 72 13.68 -14.33 -8.60
CA TYR A 72 13.01 -13.12 -9.05
C TYR A 72 13.57 -11.86 -8.41
N TRP A 73 13.78 -10.81 -9.20
CA TRP A 73 14.10 -9.47 -8.71
C TRP A 73 13.49 -8.40 -9.61
N GLU A 74 13.44 -7.17 -9.12
CA GLU A 74 12.98 -5.99 -9.86
C GLU A 74 14.08 -4.92 -9.93
N ILE A 75 14.11 -4.16 -11.01
CA ILE A 75 14.93 -2.95 -11.14
C ILE A 75 14.02 -1.80 -11.59
N LYS A 76 13.90 -0.78 -10.76
CA LYS A 76 13.13 0.44 -11.03
C LYS A 76 14.02 1.50 -11.67
N VAL A 77 13.48 2.21 -12.67
CA VAL A 77 14.06 3.44 -13.21
C VAL A 77 13.69 4.61 -12.29
N ASP A 78 14.65 5.16 -11.56
CA ASP A 78 14.41 6.30 -10.66
C ASP A 78 14.55 7.64 -11.39
N SER A 79 15.48 7.73 -12.33
CA SER A 79 15.63 8.86 -13.24
C SER A 79 16.31 8.41 -14.52
N ALA A 80 15.98 9.06 -15.64
CA ALA A 80 16.60 8.82 -16.93
C ALA A 80 16.45 10.09 -17.80
N ASN A 81 17.53 10.53 -18.44
CA ASN A 81 17.45 11.54 -19.50
C ASN A 81 17.06 10.92 -20.84
N SER A 82 16.86 11.75 -21.87
CA SER A 82 16.43 11.32 -23.22
C SER A 82 17.40 10.37 -23.91
N ASP A 83 18.68 10.40 -23.52
CA ASP A 83 19.74 9.56 -24.06
C ASP A 83 19.97 8.28 -23.25
N ALA A 84 19.20 8.07 -22.19
CA ALA A 84 19.41 6.94 -21.30
C ALA A 84 19.27 5.60 -22.02
N ALA A 85 20.23 4.71 -21.81
CA ALA A 85 20.24 3.37 -22.38
C ALA A 85 20.73 2.38 -21.33
N VAL A 86 19.83 1.50 -20.89
CA VAL A 86 20.14 0.54 -19.83
C VAL A 86 20.36 -0.85 -20.42
N ASN A 87 21.45 -1.49 -20.00
CA ASN A 87 21.73 -2.89 -20.28
C ASN A 87 21.41 -3.69 -19.02
N LEU A 88 20.50 -4.65 -19.16
CA LEU A 88 19.94 -5.42 -18.05
C LEU A 88 20.03 -6.92 -18.31
N GLY A 89 20.32 -7.71 -17.28
CA GLY A 89 20.23 -9.15 -17.35
C GLY A 89 21.09 -9.85 -16.31
N VAL A 90 21.83 -10.88 -16.74
CA VAL A 90 22.71 -11.67 -15.88
C VAL A 90 24.08 -11.89 -16.51
N ALA A 91 25.15 -11.94 -15.71
CA ALA A 91 26.50 -12.18 -16.19
C ALA A 91 27.28 -13.14 -15.28
N HIS A 92 28.16 -13.93 -15.88
CA HIS A 92 29.12 -14.75 -15.14
C HIS A 92 30.16 -13.85 -14.41
N PRO A 93 30.63 -14.21 -13.20
CA PRO A 93 31.56 -13.36 -12.42
C PRO A 93 32.89 -13.04 -13.14
N LEU A 94 33.37 -13.96 -13.98
CA LEU A 94 34.60 -13.77 -14.77
C LEU A 94 34.45 -12.81 -15.95
N GLN A 95 33.24 -12.33 -16.27
CA GLN A 95 33.07 -11.37 -17.36
C GLN A 95 33.64 -10.01 -16.99
N SER A 96 34.24 -9.34 -17.97
CA SER A 96 34.64 -7.94 -17.82
C SER A 96 33.44 -7.07 -17.46
N ILE A 97 33.66 -6.06 -16.61
CA ILE A 97 32.67 -5.02 -16.25
C ILE A 97 33.00 -3.66 -16.84
N SER A 98 34.16 -3.53 -17.49
CA SER A 98 34.81 -2.26 -17.85
C SER A 98 34.80 -1.93 -19.35
N THR A 99 34.00 -2.63 -20.15
CA THR A 99 33.92 -2.42 -21.60
C THR A 99 32.46 -2.36 -22.04
N ASP A 100 32.21 -1.79 -23.22
CA ASP A 100 30.92 -1.84 -23.89
C ASP A 100 30.53 -3.29 -24.12
N ILE A 101 29.87 -3.86 -23.13
CA ILE A 101 29.26 -5.15 -23.25
C ILE A 101 28.01 -4.94 -24.10
N TYR A 102 28.17 -5.08 -25.41
CA TYR A 102 27.04 -5.08 -26.33
C TYR A 102 26.10 -6.25 -26.04
N PRO A 103 24.79 -6.11 -26.29
CA PRO A 103 23.81 -7.17 -26.13
C PRO A 103 24.06 -8.30 -27.15
N ASN A 104 24.99 -9.21 -26.83
CA ASN A 104 25.13 -10.55 -27.40
C ASN A 104 26.26 -11.27 -26.68
N PHE A 105 25.91 -11.96 -25.60
CA PHE A 105 26.83 -12.85 -24.94
C PHE A 105 26.61 -14.30 -25.40
N ASN A 106 27.74 -14.98 -25.58
CA ASN A 106 27.88 -16.43 -25.68
C ASN A 106 27.24 -17.14 -24.46
N ASN A 107 27.53 -18.41 -24.22
CA ASN A 107 26.95 -19.21 -23.13
C ASN A 107 27.29 -18.73 -21.68
N GLN A 108 27.80 -17.51 -21.48
CA GLN A 108 28.36 -17.00 -20.22
C GLN A 108 27.66 -15.71 -19.68
N GLY A 109 26.56 -15.27 -20.30
CA GLY A 109 25.79 -14.11 -19.83
C GLY A 109 24.68 -13.68 -20.78
N PHE A 110 23.91 -12.67 -20.40
CA PHE A 110 22.92 -11.99 -21.22
C PHE A 110 22.70 -10.56 -20.74
N LEU A 111 22.82 -9.61 -21.66
CA LEU A 111 22.37 -8.23 -21.50
C LEU A 111 21.37 -7.93 -22.62
N ALA A 112 20.17 -7.49 -22.25
CA ALA A 112 19.25 -6.85 -23.18
C ALA A 112 19.38 -5.33 -22.99
N ARG A 113 19.51 -4.61 -24.10
CA ARG A 113 19.49 -3.15 -24.11
C ARG A 113 18.05 -2.66 -24.17
N PHE A 114 17.71 -1.73 -23.29
CA PHE A 114 16.45 -1.03 -23.28
C PHE A 114 16.68 0.48 -23.26
N TYR A 115 15.72 1.22 -23.80
CA TYR A 115 15.68 2.68 -23.76
C TYR A 115 14.58 3.07 -22.77
N PRO A 116 14.92 3.30 -21.48
CA PRO A 116 13.93 3.68 -20.49
C PRO A 116 13.42 5.07 -20.80
N GLN A 117 12.17 5.14 -21.26
CA GLN A 117 11.54 6.41 -21.67
C GLN A 117 10.91 7.15 -20.48
N ASN A 118 10.57 6.43 -19.39
CA ASN A 118 9.82 7.00 -18.28
C ASN A 118 10.41 6.62 -16.92
N THR A 119 10.63 7.63 -16.08
CA THR A 119 10.81 7.45 -14.64
C THR A 119 9.65 6.66 -14.06
N GLY A 120 9.95 5.67 -13.22
CA GLY A 120 8.96 4.79 -12.59
C GLY A 120 8.72 3.47 -13.34
N ASP A 121 9.26 3.29 -14.55
CA ASP A 121 9.27 1.99 -15.20
C ASP A 121 9.99 0.94 -14.32
N ILE A 122 9.45 -0.26 -14.26
CA ILE A 122 10.01 -1.38 -13.48
C ILE A 122 10.28 -2.55 -14.40
N TYR A 123 11.50 -3.07 -14.34
CA TYR A 123 11.93 -4.28 -15.02
C TYR A 123 11.92 -5.45 -14.04
N GLY A 124 11.11 -6.47 -14.31
CA GLY A 124 11.06 -7.72 -13.54
C GLY A 124 11.88 -8.80 -14.21
N PHE A 125 12.58 -9.63 -13.44
CA PHE A 125 13.48 -10.66 -13.95
C PHE A 125 13.12 -12.01 -13.37
N SER A 126 12.82 -12.98 -14.23
CA SER A 126 12.52 -14.35 -13.82
C SER A 126 13.63 -15.27 -14.33
N LEU A 127 14.52 -15.69 -13.42
CA LEU A 127 15.65 -16.56 -13.72
C LEU A 127 15.35 -17.99 -13.27
N ASP A 128 15.08 -18.88 -14.21
CA ASP A 128 14.97 -20.32 -13.99
C ASP A 128 16.30 -20.98 -14.35
N MET A 129 17.14 -21.23 -13.34
CA MET A 129 18.43 -21.90 -13.53
C MET A 129 18.27 -23.40 -13.79
N ASP A 130 17.11 -24.00 -13.55
CA ASP A 130 16.89 -25.43 -13.83
C ASP A 130 16.58 -25.62 -15.31
N SER A 131 15.70 -24.77 -15.84
CA SER A 131 15.35 -24.70 -17.27
C SER A 131 16.35 -23.89 -18.10
N LYS A 132 17.31 -23.21 -17.45
CA LYS A 132 18.35 -22.37 -18.09
C LYS A 132 17.75 -21.18 -18.87
N ILE A 133 16.68 -20.59 -18.36
CA ILE A 133 15.93 -19.50 -18.99
C ILE A 133 15.96 -18.26 -18.10
N LEU A 134 16.22 -17.10 -18.70
CA LEU A 134 15.95 -15.79 -18.12
C LEU A 134 14.87 -15.09 -18.92
N GLN A 135 13.85 -14.58 -18.25
CA GLN A 135 12.84 -13.70 -18.83
C GLN A 135 12.94 -12.31 -18.19
N ILE A 136 12.80 -11.27 -18.99
CA ILE A 136 12.75 -9.87 -18.54
C ILE A 136 11.41 -9.29 -18.94
N SER A 137 10.65 -8.78 -17.97
CA SER A 137 9.44 -8.02 -18.20
C SER A 137 9.68 -6.54 -17.92
N LYS A 138 8.91 -5.67 -18.58
CA LYS A 138 8.79 -4.24 -18.29
C LYS A 138 7.34 -3.97 -17.92
N ASN A 139 7.11 -3.42 -16.74
CA ASN A 139 5.77 -3.16 -16.21
C ASN A 139 4.84 -4.39 -16.35
N ASN A 140 5.33 -5.56 -15.92
CA ASN A 140 4.70 -6.87 -16.05
C ASN A 140 4.45 -7.40 -17.48
N THR A 141 4.97 -6.74 -18.52
CA THR A 141 4.90 -7.21 -19.92
C THR A 141 6.24 -7.80 -20.34
N LEU A 142 6.27 -9.04 -20.83
CA LEU A 142 7.51 -9.68 -21.31
C LEU A 142 8.16 -8.86 -22.44
N VAL A 143 9.43 -8.50 -22.30
CA VAL A 143 10.20 -7.72 -23.28
C VAL A 143 11.47 -8.42 -23.77
N ALA A 144 12.00 -9.40 -23.04
CA ALA A 144 13.14 -10.20 -23.50
C ALA A 144 13.12 -11.62 -22.91
N THR A 145 13.76 -12.56 -23.62
CA THR A 145 14.00 -13.93 -23.16
C THR A 145 15.38 -14.39 -23.61
N LYS A 146 16.10 -15.06 -22.71
CA LYS A 146 17.36 -15.75 -22.99
C LYS A 146 17.23 -17.20 -22.58
N SER A 147 17.58 -18.09 -23.50
CA SER A 147 17.81 -19.51 -23.23
C SER A 147 19.30 -19.81 -23.02
N SER A 148 19.60 -21.00 -22.53
CA SER A 148 20.96 -21.52 -22.33
C SER A 148 21.79 -20.69 -21.35
N VAL A 149 21.16 -20.15 -20.30
CA VAL A 149 21.86 -19.53 -19.17
C VAL A 149 22.61 -20.62 -18.40
N ALA A 150 23.94 -20.55 -18.32
CA ALA A 150 24.76 -21.61 -17.72
C ALA A 150 25.82 -21.06 -16.76
N GLY A 151 26.27 -21.93 -15.85
CA GLY A 151 27.23 -21.58 -14.80
C GLY A 151 26.63 -20.73 -13.69
N GLU A 152 27.48 -20.15 -12.85
CA GLU A 152 27.07 -19.11 -11.90
C GLU A 152 26.76 -17.83 -12.66
N VAL A 153 25.61 -17.21 -12.36
CA VAL A 153 25.23 -15.92 -12.94
C VAL A 153 24.75 -14.94 -11.88
N ARG A 154 25.04 -13.66 -12.10
CA ARG A 154 24.71 -12.53 -11.21
C ARG A 154 23.88 -11.51 -11.98
N PRO A 155 22.84 -10.90 -11.38
CA PRO A 155 22.20 -9.72 -11.89
C PRO A 155 23.26 -8.69 -12.26
N ILE A 156 23.09 -8.10 -13.43
CA ILE A 156 24.00 -7.07 -13.95
C ILE A 156 23.17 -5.91 -14.48
N LEU A 157 23.69 -4.73 -14.22
CA LEU A 157 23.18 -3.45 -14.68
C LEU A 157 24.32 -2.67 -15.30
N GLY A 158 24.09 -2.07 -16.45
CA GLY A 158 25.11 -1.28 -17.14
C GLY A 158 24.52 -0.21 -18.03
N ASP A 159 25.36 0.76 -18.38
CA ASP A 159 25.05 1.80 -19.35
C ASP A 159 26.26 1.96 -20.29
N ASN A 160 25.98 2.15 -21.57
CA ASN A 160 26.98 2.32 -22.62
C ASN A 160 26.62 3.44 -23.60
N ASN A 161 25.95 4.47 -23.09
CA ASN A 161 25.79 5.72 -23.81
C ASN A 161 26.52 6.85 -23.07
N THR A 162 27.43 7.51 -23.77
CA THR A 162 28.26 8.62 -23.25
C THR A 162 27.44 9.82 -22.78
N ASN A 163 26.21 9.98 -23.28
CA ASN A 163 25.32 11.08 -22.88
C ASN A 163 24.25 10.64 -21.89
N SER A 164 24.23 9.37 -21.48
CA SER A 164 23.22 8.88 -20.55
C SER A 164 23.48 9.40 -19.14
N SER A 165 22.42 9.90 -18.52
CA SER A 165 22.37 10.19 -17.09
C SER A 165 21.11 9.56 -16.52
N ALA A 166 21.29 8.58 -15.64
CA ALA A 166 20.20 7.77 -15.12
C ALA A 166 20.53 7.16 -13.75
N SER A 167 19.50 6.77 -13.01
CA SER A 167 19.63 6.01 -11.78
C SER A 167 18.61 4.90 -11.69
N TYR A 168 19.05 3.76 -11.16
CA TYR A 168 18.23 2.55 -11.07
C TYR A 168 18.36 1.91 -9.70
N THR A 169 17.23 1.57 -9.09
CA THR A 169 17.18 0.89 -7.79
C THR A 169 16.75 -0.55 -7.97
N ALA A 170 17.58 -1.49 -7.50
CA ALA A 170 17.25 -2.89 -7.46
C ALA A 170 16.46 -3.23 -6.18
N ASN A 171 15.47 -4.10 -6.32
CA ASN A 171 14.87 -4.83 -5.22
C ASN A 171 15.15 -6.31 -5.45
N PHE A 172 15.99 -6.90 -4.60
CA PHE A 172 16.33 -8.33 -4.65
C PHE A 172 15.43 -9.21 -3.77
N GLY A 173 14.50 -8.61 -3.00
CA GLY A 173 13.60 -9.31 -2.07
C GLY A 173 13.42 -8.60 -0.72
N ALA A 174 14.33 -7.68 -0.39
CA ALA A 174 14.33 -6.93 0.85
C ALA A 174 13.06 -6.07 1.06
N THR A 175 12.35 -5.72 0.00
CA THR A 175 11.04 -5.05 0.08
C THR A 175 9.99 -5.79 -0.75
N PRO A 176 8.68 -5.62 -0.49
CA PRO A 176 7.63 -6.16 -1.36
C PRO A 176 7.88 -5.77 -2.82
N PHE A 177 7.77 -6.74 -3.73
CA PHE A 177 7.81 -6.48 -5.17
C PHE A 177 6.56 -5.74 -5.61
N VAL A 178 6.67 -4.90 -6.63
CA VAL A 178 5.53 -4.18 -7.19
C VAL A 178 4.65 -5.15 -7.99
N TYR A 179 5.28 -6.02 -8.77
CA TYR A 179 4.57 -7.08 -9.50
C TYR A 179 4.67 -8.41 -8.78
N SER A 180 3.64 -9.23 -8.96
CA SER A 180 3.58 -10.56 -8.37
C SER A 180 4.74 -11.43 -8.85
N VAL A 181 5.40 -12.10 -7.91
CA VAL A 181 6.44 -13.08 -8.20
C VAL A 181 5.80 -14.25 -8.95
N PRO A 182 6.37 -14.72 -10.07
CA PRO A 182 5.82 -15.86 -10.79
C PRO A 182 5.79 -17.13 -9.92
N THR A 183 4.77 -17.97 -10.12
CA THR A 183 4.59 -19.19 -9.34
C THR A 183 5.85 -20.08 -9.35
N GLY A 184 6.32 -20.44 -8.16
CA GLY A 184 7.49 -21.30 -7.97
C GLY A 184 8.84 -20.57 -8.01
N TYR A 185 8.86 -19.25 -8.18
CA TYR A 185 10.05 -18.43 -8.04
C TYR A 185 10.16 -17.89 -6.61
N GLN A 186 11.39 -17.64 -6.17
CA GLN A 186 11.72 -17.05 -4.87
C GLN A 186 12.34 -15.66 -5.09
N PRO A 187 12.25 -14.72 -4.13
CA PRO A 187 13.08 -13.52 -4.13
C PRO A 187 14.57 -13.85 -4.32
N TYR A 188 15.30 -13.01 -5.06
CA TYR A 188 16.70 -13.27 -5.42
C TYR A 188 17.64 -13.34 -4.20
N ASP A 189 17.35 -12.59 -3.14
CA ASP A 189 18.06 -12.67 -1.86
C ASP A 189 17.73 -13.93 -1.03
N GLY A 190 16.79 -14.76 -1.50
CA GLY A 190 16.35 -15.98 -0.81
C GLY A 190 15.45 -15.72 0.38
N SER A 191 14.98 -14.49 0.60
CA SER A 191 14.00 -14.19 1.63
C SER A 191 12.64 -14.82 1.31
N GLN A 192 11.75 -14.85 2.32
CA GLN A 192 10.33 -15.07 2.05
C GLN A 192 9.77 -13.90 1.23
N GLN A 193 8.78 -14.17 0.37
CA GLN A 193 8.06 -13.12 -0.36
C GLN A 193 7.34 -12.21 0.64
N LYS A 194 7.60 -10.90 0.55
CA LYS A 194 6.97 -9.90 1.41
C LYS A 194 5.65 -9.43 0.82
N THR A 195 4.61 -9.36 1.64
CA THR A 195 3.28 -8.94 1.20
C THR A 195 3.21 -7.42 1.00
N GLN A 196 2.56 -6.98 -0.07
CA GLN A 196 2.39 -5.55 -0.35
C GLN A 196 1.44 -4.88 0.65
N ALA A 197 1.68 -3.60 0.94
CA ALA A 197 0.73 -2.79 1.69
C ALA A 197 -0.52 -2.52 0.83
N PRO A 198 -1.73 -2.52 1.42
CA PRO A 198 -2.92 -2.03 0.74
C PRO A 198 -2.73 -0.59 0.23
N THR A 199 -3.21 -0.32 -0.98
CA THR A 199 -3.15 1.00 -1.61
C THR A 199 -4.55 1.56 -1.84
N ASN A 200 -4.62 2.87 -2.10
CA ASN A 200 -5.87 3.61 -2.31
C ASN A 200 -6.89 3.38 -1.18
N LEU A 201 -6.40 3.33 0.07
CA LEU A 201 -7.27 3.39 1.22
C LEU A 201 -8.07 4.70 1.16
N ALA A 202 -9.38 4.60 1.29
CA ALA A 202 -10.31 5.73 1.36
C ALA A 202 -11.20 5.58 2.59
N ALA A 203 -11.66 6.72 3.13
CA ALA A 203 -12.56 6.78 4.27
C ALA A 203 -13.72 7.73 3.98
N THR A 204 -14.94 7.21 4.11
CA THR A 204 -16.19 7.97 3.94
C THR A 204 -16.91 8.05 5.27
N SER A 205 -17.12 9.26 5.78
CA SER A 205 -17.86 9.51 7.02
C SER A 205 -19.37 9.29 6.85
N GLY A 206 -20.01 8.77 7.89
CA GLY A 206 -21.47 8.81 8.07
C GLY A 206 -21.82 9.11 9.52
N ASP A 207 -23.10 8.92 9.87
CA ASP A 207 -23.57 9.09 11.24
C ASP A 207 -23.02 8.01 12.16
N ALA A 208 -22.21 8.42 13.13
CA ALA A 208 -21.55 7.56 14.10
C ALA A 208 -20.76 6.40 13.46
N GLN A 209 -20.28 6.58 12.22
CA GLN A 209 -19.62 5.53 11.44
C GLN A 209 -18.62 6.08 10.41
N VAL A 210 -17.67 5.24 10.01
CA VAL A 210 -16.79 5.44 8.86
C VAL A 210 -16.78 4.17 8.02
N THR A 211 -16.98 4.31 6.72
CA THR A 211 -16.79 3.22 5.75
C THR A 211 -15.42 3.38 5.11
N LEU A 212 -14.63 2.33 5.19
CA LEU A 212 -13.31 2.20 4.57
C LEU A 212 -13.39 1.35 3.31
N SER A 213 -12.58 1.67 2.31
CA SER A 213 -12.35 0.83 1.14
C SER A 213 -10.91 0.93 0.67
N TRP A 214 -10.38 -0.14 0.06
CA TRP A 214 -9.01 -0.19 -0.47
C TRP A 214 -8.93 -1.11 -1.69
N ILE A 215 -7.79 -1.11 -2.39
CA ILE A 215 -7.53 -2.07 -3.48
C ILE A 215 -7.07 -3.40 -2.91
N ALA A 216 -7.57 -4.50 -3.49
CA ALA A 216 -7.16 -5.86 -3.15
C ALA A 216 -5.65 -6.04 -3.36
N VAL A 217 -4.97 -6.59 -2.35
CA VAL A 217 -3.57 -6.98 -2.43
C VAL A 217 -3.49 -8.42 -2.94
N THR A 218 -2.69 -8.66 -3.98
CA THR A 218 -2.41 -10.00 -4.47
C THR A 218 -1.76 -10.83 -3.38
N ASP A 219 -2.15 -12.11 -3.26
CA ASP A 219 -1.72 -13.07 -2.22
C ASP A 219 -2.22 -12.78 -0.79
N ALA A 220 -2.97 -11.70 -0.57
CA ALA A 220 -3.62 -11.47 0.71
C ALA A 220 -4.78 -12.44 0.94
N THR A 221 -4.76 -13.10 2.10
CA THR A 221 -5.83 -13.99 2.58
C THR A 221 -6.86 -13.26 3.44
N SER A 222 -6.45 -12.16 4.07
CA SER A 222 -7.31 -11.25 4.83
C SER A 222 -6.65 -9.88 5.05
N TYR A 223 -7.36 -8.97 5.71
CA TYR A 223 -6.90 -7.65 6.10
C TYR A 223 -7.15 -7.40 7.59
N LYS A 224 -6.36 -6.49 8.15
CA LYS A 224 -6.52 -5.93 9.49
C LYS A 224 -6.78 -4.44 9.41
N ILE A 225 -7.77 -3.98 10.16
CA ILE A 225 -8.15 -2.57 10.23
C ILE A 225 -7.61 -2.02 11.54
N LYS A 226 -6.85 -0.93 11.46
CA LYS A 226 -6.27 -0.28 12.63
C LYS A 226 -6.69 1.18 12.68
N ARG A 227 -7.04 1.66 13.87
CA ARG A 227 -7.57 3.01 14.12
C ARG A 227 -6.76 3.73 15.19
N ALA A 228 -6.53 5.02 14.98
CA ALA A 228 -5.93 5.93 15.95
C ALA A 228 -6.83 7.17 16.19
N ALA A 229 -6.64 7.80 17.36
CA ALA A 229 -7.29 9.07 17.70
C ALA A 229 -6.40 10.29 17.35
N THR A 230 -5.15 10.06 16.98
CA THR A 230 -4.13 11.05 16.66
C THR A 230 -3.46 10.70 15.33
N ALA A 231 -3.12 11.71 14.53
CA ALA A 231 -2.44 11.52 13.26
C ALA A 231 -1.09 10.85 13.49
N GLY A 232 -0.77 9.84 12.66
CA GLY A 232 0.47 9.07 12.78
C GLY A 232 0.46 8.00 13.88
N GLY A 233 -0.67 7.81 14.58
CA GLY A 233 -0.83 6.75 15.58
C GLY A 233 -0.65 7.20 17.04
N PRO A 234 -0.56 6.26 17.99
CA PRO A 234 -0.49 4.80 17.78
C PRO A 234 -1.80 4.21 17.23
N TYR A 235 -1.69 3.25 16.32
CA TYR A 235 -2.86 2.55 15.75
C TYR A 235 -3.17 1.29 16.54
N ASN A 236 -4.44 1.12 16.91
CA ASN A 236 -4.94 -0.09 17.55
C ASN A 236 -5.72 -0.91 16.52
N GLU A 237 -5.49 -2.22 16.48
CA GLU A 237 -6.33 -3.14 15.71
C GLU A 237 -7.76 -3.08 16.24
N ILE A 238 -8.71 -2.77 15.34
CA ILE A 238 -10.14 -2.74 15.67
C ILE A 238 -10.89 -3.92 15.04
N GLU A 239 -10.30 -4.52 14.00
CA GLU A 239 -10.84 -5.70 13.35
C GLU A 239 -9.75 -6.46 12.58
N ALA A 240 -9.91 -7.78 12.47
CA ALA A 240 -9.00 -8.66 11.75
C ALA A 240 -9.76 -9.70 10.91
N ASN A 241 -9.04 -10.46 10.10
CA ASN A 241 -9.58 -11.52 9.24
C ASN A 241 -10.64 -11.03 8.23
N ILE A 242 -10.61 -9.75 7.87
CA ILE A 242 -11.51 -9.18 6.86
C ILE A 242 -11.11 -9.73 5.50
N LYS A 243 -12.04 -10.41 4.80
CA LYS A 243 -11.79 -10.97 3.46
C LYS A 243 -12.17 -10.01 2.34
N ASP A 244 -13.10 -9.09 2.60
CA ASP A 244 -13.52 -8.07 1.66
C ASP A 244 -12.50 -6.92 1.60
N THR A 245 -12.63 -6.05 0.60
CA THR A 245 -11.81 -4.84 0.47
C THR A 245 -12.53 -3.59 0.99
N SER A 246 -13.44 -3.80 1.94
CA SER A 246 -14.18 -2.73 2.61
C SER A 246 -14.47 -3.11 4.05
N TYR A 247 -14.58 -2.10 4.92
CA TYR A 247 -14.95 -2.29 6.31
C TYR A 247 -15.76 -1.11 6.82
N LYS A 248 -16.76 -1.37 7.65
CA LYS A 248 -17.61 -0.33 8.25
C LYS A 248 -17.37 -0.27 9.75
N ASP A 249 -16.63 0.74 10.18
CA ASP A 249 -16.45 1.06 11.59
C ASP A 249 -17.67 1.82 12.10
N THR A 250 -18.26 1.38 13.20
CA THR A 250 -19.53 1.90 13.74
C THR A 250 -19.41 2.24 15.22
N ARG A 251 -20.42 2.94 15.77
CA ARG A 251 -20.45 3.39 17.17
C ARG A 251 -19.35 4.41 17.48
N LEU A 252 -19.03 5.25 16.50
CA LEU A 252 -18.10 6.35 16.63
C LEU A 252 -18.78 7.59 17.22
N THR A 253 -18.04 8.39 17.97
CA THR A 253 -18.51 9.73 18.37
C THR A 253 -18.47 10.67 17.17
N ASN A 254 -19.60 11.32 16.87
CA ASN A 254 -19.67 12.38 15.88
C ASN A 254 -18.78 13.58 16.27
N ASP A 255 -18.33 14.33 15.26
CA ASP A 255 -17.43 15.48 15.40
C ASP A 255 -16.01 15.17 15.90
N LYS A 256 -15.71 13.89 16.19
CA LYS A 256 -14.36 13.42 16.51
C LYS A 256 -13.68 12.87 15.26
N LYS A 257 -12.45 13.32 14.99
CA LYS A 257 -11.65 12.82 13.87
C LYS A 257 -10.99 11.48 14.25
N TYR A 258 -11.00 10.53 13.33
CA TYR A 258 -10.34 9.24 13.46
C TYR A 258 -9.39 9.02 12.28
N PHE A 259 -8.31 8.31 12.53
CA PHE A 259 -7.27 7.99 11.56
C PHE A 259 -7.20 6.48 11.37
N TYR A 260 -7.09 6.02 10.13
CA TYR A 260 -7.15 4.62 9.75
C TYR A 260 -5.99 4.23 8.87
N VAL A 261 -5.51 3.02 9.12
CA VAL A 261 -4.60 2.29 8.24
C VAL A 261 -5.08 0.85 8.11
N VAL A 262 -4.71 0.20 7.00
CA VAL A 262 -5.02 -1.20 6.73
C VAL A 262 -3.73 -1.94 6.43
N SER A 263 -3.55 -3.15 6.97
CA SER A 263 -2.50 -4.09 6.57
C SER A 263 -3.12 -5.32 5.91
N ALA A 264 -2.39 -5.90 4.97
CA ALA A 264 -2.76 -7.14 4.33
C ALA A 264 -2.07 -8.32 5.03
N VAL A 265 -2.76 -9.45 5.13
CA VAL A 265 -2.25 -10.67 5.77
C VAL A 265 -2.24 -11.78 4.74
N SER A 266 -1.06 -12.31 4.43
CA SER A 266 -0.89 -13.50 3.58
C SER A 266 -0.62 -14.73 4.45
N SER A 267 -0.31 -15.86 3.81
CA SER A 267 0.15 -17.06 4.50
C SER A 267 1.57 -16.92 5.08
N SER A 268 2.39 -15.99 4.57
CA SER A 268 3.78 -15.82 4.96
C SER A 268 3.99 -14.70 5.99
N ASP A 269 3.24 -13.61 5.89
CA ASP A 269 3.48 -12.39 6.65
C ASP A 269 2.26 -11.45 6.70
N GLU A 270 2.34 -10.47 7.60
CA GLU A 270 1.50 -9.27 7.58
C GLU A 270 2.30 -8.11 6.97
N SER A 271 1.72 -7.41 6.00
CA SER A 271 2.37 -6.28 5.37
C SER A 271 2.45 -5.06 6.29
N VAL A 272 3.30 -4.10 5.91
CA VAL A 272 3.30 -2.78 6.52
C VAL A 272 1.94 -2.11 6.31
N ASN A 273 1.62 -1.15 7.18
CA ASN A 273 0.38 -0.38 7.08
C ASN A 273 0.33 0.40 5.75
N SER A 274 -0.87 0.52 5.21
CA SER A 274 -1.18 1.46 4.12
C SER A 274 -0.85 2.90 4.50
N THR A 275 -0.91 3.80 3.52
CA THR A 275 -1.00 5.25 3.80
C THR A 275 -2.20 5.54 4.71
N GLU A 276 -2.02 6.43 5.69
CA GLU A 276 -3.08 6.84 6.59
C GLU A 276 -4.17 7.64 5.85
N VAL A 277 -5.42 7.38 6.22
CA VAL A 277 -6.54 8.28 5.91
C VAL A 277 -7.24 8.72 7.19
N SER A 278 -8.03 9.79 7.10
CA SER A 278 -8.84 10.25 8.23
C SER A 278 -10.27 10.55 7.82
N ALA A 279 -11.19 10.40 8.76
CA ALA A 279 -12.57 10.80 8.60
C ALA A 279 -13.14 11.31 9.93
N THR A 280 -14.08 12.24 9.85
CA THR A 280 -14.81 12.78 10.99
C THR A 280 -16.29 12.41 10.81
N PRO A 281 -16.81 11.39 11.52
CA PRO A 281 -18.24 11.11 11.56
C PRO A 281 -19.04 12.35 11.90
N LYS A 282 -20.20 12.48 11.27
CA LYS A 282 -21.10 13.60 11.46
C LYS A 282 -22.49 13.03 11.61
N ALA A 283 -23.25 13.55 12.56
CA ALA A 283 -24.65 13.21 12.71
C ALA A 283 -25.35 13.38 11.36
N ALA A 284 -26.25 12.46 11.02
CA ALA A 284 -27.06 12.65 9.82
C ALA A 284 -27.79 13.99 9.96
N SER A 285 -27.55 14.91 9.03
CA SER A 285 -28.40 16.10 8.95
C SER A 285 -29.79 15.61 8.62
N ASN A 286 -30.78 15.91 9.47
CA ASN A 286 -32.16 15.63 9.14
C ASN A 286 -32.55 16.49 7.93
N THR A 287 -32.50 15.90 6.73
CA THR A 287 -32.85 16.57 5.46
C THR A 287 -34.34 16.50 5.15
N GLY A 288 -35.14 15.93 6.05
CA GLY A 288 -36.60 15.94 5.97
C GLY A 288 -37.15 17.36 6.12
N ASN A 289 -38.43 17.53 5.80
CA ASN A 289 -39.13 18.79 6.06
C ASN A 289 -39.94 18.66 7.35
N GLY A 290 -40.25 19.80 7.94
CA GLY A 290 -41.13 19.86 9.07
C GLY A 290 -41.87 21.19 9.13
N THR A 291 -42.94 21.21 9.90
CA THR A 291 -43.63 22.43 10.28
C THR A 291 -43.18 22.82 11.68
N LEU A 292 -42.55 23.99 11.81
CA LEU A 292 -42.31 24.67 13.07
C LEU A 292 -43.49 25.60 13.36
N ILE A 293 -44.13 25.41 14.50
CA ILE A 293 -45.19 26.29 15.01
C ILE A 293 -44.64 26.98 16.25
N VAL A 294 -44.59 28.32 16.25
CA VAL A 294 -44.10 29.12 17.37
C VAL A 294 -45.24 29.97 17.91
N THR A 295 -45.59 29.77 19.18
CA THR A 295 -46.61 30.52 19.89
C THR A 295 -45.97 31.70 20.62
N PHE A 296 -46.49 32.90 20.36
CA PHE A 296 -45.99 34.13 20.94
C PHE A 296 -46.93 34.69 22.00
N GLU A 297 -46.36 35.39 22.98
CA GLU A 297 -47.12 36.11 23.99
C GLU A 297 -47.97 37.19 23.32
N ASN A 298 -49.30 37.15 23.53
CA ASN A 298 -50.26 38.12 23.00
C ASN A 298 -50.22 38.30 21.46
N ALA A 299 -49.79 37.27 20.71
CA ALA A 299 -49.75 37.30 19.25
C ALA A 299 -50.14 35.95 18.62
N PRO A 300 -50.63 35.93 17.37
CA PRO A 300 -50.96 34.69 16.67
C PRO A 300 -49.74 33.78 16.46
N ASP A 301 -49.99 32.47 16.36
CA ASP A 301 -48.96 31.47 16.08
C ASP A 301 -48.27 31.72 14.73
N LYS A 302 -46.96 31.49 14.71
CA LYS A 302 -46.18 31.48 13.48
C LYS A 302 -45.94 30.06 13.01
N VAL A 303 -46.52 29.71 11.87
CA VAL A 303 -46.39 28.40 11.23
C VAL A 303 -45.40 28.51 10.06
N LEU A 304 -44.36 27.67 10.05
CA LEU A 304 -43.28 27.66 9.06
C LEU A 304 -43.02 26.23 8.57
N SER A 305 -43.17 25.97 7.27
CA SER A 305 -42.81 24.69 6.65
C SER A 305 -41.40 24.74 6.08
N ILE A 306 -40.41 24.29 6.85
CA ILE A 306 -38.97 24.48 6.61
C ILE A 306 -38.21 23.16 6.75
N SER A 307 -36.93 23.15 6.39
CA SER A 307 -36.09 21.96 6.57
C SER A 307 -35.88 21.63 8.05
N MET A 308 -35.78 20.35 8.39
CA MET A 308 -35.48 19.92 9.77
C MET A 308 -34.13 20.49 10.26
N ALA A 309 -33.15 20.71 9.37
CA ALA A 309 -31.91 21.42 9.70
C ALA A 309 -32.17 22.83 10.26
N GLN A 310 -33.04 23.62 9.62
CA GLN A 310 -33.38 24.96 10.12
C GLN A 310 -34.18 24.92 11.43
N ILE A 311 -34.99 23.87 11.64
CA ILE A 311 -35.72 23.64 12.88
C ILE A 311 -34.75 23.29 14.01
N GLU A 312 -33.76 22.45 13.77
CA GLU A 312 -32.72 22.09 14.73
C GLU A 312 -31.85 23.29 15.12
N GLU A 313 -31.50 24.16 14.16
CA GLU A 313 -30.82 25.43 14.46
C GLU A 313 -31.67 26.33 15.37
N PHE A 314 -32.99 26.41 15.15
CA PHE A 314 -33.90 27.14 16.03
C PHE A 314 -33.95 26.53 17.44
N ILE A 315 -34.09 25.20 17.55
CA ILE A 315 -34.14 24.50 18.84
C ILE A 315 -32.81 24.69 19.60
N SER A 316 -31.68 24.55 18.91
CA SER A 316 -30.37 24.76 19.51
C SER A 316 -30.18 26.20 20.00
N TRP A 317 -30.67 27.19 19.24
CA TRP A 317 -30.62 28.58 19.66
C TRP A 317 -31.51 28.85 20.89
N TYR A 318 -32.74 28.31 20.92
CA TYR A 318 -33.67 28.53 22.03
C TYR A 318 -33.20 27.86 23.32
N ASN A 319 -32.54 26.70 23.22
CA ASN A 319 -32.01 25.98 24.38
C ASN A 319 -30.65 26.48 24.88
N ASP A 320 -30.03 27.45 24.21
CA ASP A 320 -28.78 28.09 24.64
C ASP A 320 -29.08 29.25 25.61
N PRO A 321 -28.80 29.12 26.92
CA PRO A 321 -29.12 30.16 27.90
C PRO A 321 -28.39 31.48 27.65
N SER A 322 -27.28 31.47 26.90
CA SER A 322 -26.57 32.71 26.55
C SER A 322 -27.31 33.53 25.50
N ARG A 323 -28.42 33.01 24.92
CA ARG A 323 -29.19 33.65 23.86
C ARG A 323 -30.43 34.39 24.35
N VAL A 324 -30.76 34.29 25.64
CA VAL A 324 -31.88 35.02 26.26
C VAL A 324 -31.80 36.52 25.90
N GLY A 325 -32.95 37.13 25.57
CA GLY A 325 -33.04 38.52 25.10
C GLY A 325 -32.66 38.77 23.64
N ASN A 326 -32.08 37.82 22.91
CA ASN A 326 -31.79 37.97 21.49
C ASN A 326 -32.97 37.56 20.60
N ALA A 327 -32.88 37.85 19.30
CA ALA A 327 -33.83 37.36 18.29
C ALA A 327 -33.18 36.31 17.37
N TYR A 328 -33.93 35.27 17.02
CA TYR A 328 -33.55 34.28 16.01
C TYR A 328 -34.08 34.68 14.65
N MET A 329 -33.20 34.77 13.65
CA MET A 329 -33.61 35.05 12.27
C MET A 329 -33.89 33.75 11.54
N ILE A 330 -35.09 33.60 11.01
CA ILE A 330 -35.48 32.48 10.18
C ILE A 330 -36.03 32.97 8.84
N LYS A 331 -35.53 32.41 7.74
CA LYS A 331 -35.99 32.77 6.39
C LYS A 331 -37.33 32.07 6.11
N SER A 332 -38.27 32.81 5.56
CA SER A 332 -39.51 32.23 5.04
C SER A 332 -39.21 31.36 3.82
N PRO A 333 -39.77 30.14 3.74
CA PRO A 333 -39.69 29.31 2.54
C PRO A 333 -40.57 29.88 1.41
N ASP A 334 -41.68 30.51 1.76
CA ASP A 334 -42.54 31.24 0.83
C ASP A 334 -42.18 32.72 0.86
N THR A 335 -41.73 33.24 -0.27
CA THR A 335 -41.38 34.65 -0.43
C THR A 335 -42.45 35.44 -1.19
N GLY A 336 -43.46 34.78 -1.77
CA GLY A 336 -44.44 35.42 -2.66
C GLY A 336 -43.77 36.31 -3.72
N LEU A 337 -44.15 37.60 -3.74
CA LEU A 337 -43.59 38.61 -4.65
C LEU A 337 -42.25 39.21 -4.18
N PHE A 338 -41.79 38.89 -2.97
CA PHE A 338 -40.59 39.48 -2.38
C PHE A 338 -39.35 38.65 -2.70
N LYS A 339 -38.17 39.30 -2.73
CA LYS A 339 -36.88 38.60 -2.93
C LYS A 339 -36.47 37.75 -1.74
N SER A 340 -36.87 38.15 -0.54
CA SER A 340 -36.62 37.41 0.70
C SER A 340 -37.54 37.93 1.78
N ILE A 341 -38.09 37.02 2.57
CA ILE A 341 -38.79 37.33 3.81
C ILE A 341 -38.00 36.70 4.96
N LYS A 342 -37.73 37.48 6.00
CA LYS A 342 -37.03 37.04 7.21
C LYS A 342 -37.91 37.34 8.42
N TYR A 343 -38.11 36.35 9.26
CA TYR A 343 -38.78 36.51 10.55
C TYR A 343 -37.72 36.57 11.65
N TYR A 344 -37.88 37.50 12.58
CA TYR A 344 -37.02 37.63 13.75
C TYR A 344 -37.85 37.27 14.97
N LEU A 345 -37.63 36.06 15.48
CA LEU A 345 -38.37 35.50 16.62
C LEU A 345 -37.67 35.96 17.90
N VAL A 346 -38.32 36.83 18.68
CA VAL A 346 -37.74 37.38 19.91
C VAL A 346 -37.85 36.36 21.04
N PHE A 347 -36.71 35.98 21.65
CA PHE A 347 -36.61 34.92 22.65
C PHE A 347 -37.67 35.05 23.75
N ASP A 348 -37.73 36.22 24.39
CA ASP A 348 -38.58 36.48 25.56
C ASP A 348 -40.07 36.54 25.23
N LYS A 349 -40.45 36.47 23.95
CA LYS A 349 -41.84 36.48 23.50
C LYS A 349 -42.36 35.12 23.09
N ILE A 350 -41.51 34.09 23.05
CA ILE A 350 -41.92 32.72 22.71
C ILE A 350 -42.46 32.05 23.97
N VAL A 351 -43.73 31.64 23.93
CA VAL A 351 -44.42 30.94 25.03
C VAL A 351 -44.29 29.43 24.89
N ALA A 352 -44.41 28.93 23.66
CA ALA A 352 -44.29 27.51 23.34
C ALA A 352 -43.89 27.35 21.87
N TRP A 353 -43.42 26.15 21.52
CA TRP A 353 -43.18 25.76 20.15
C TRP A 353 -43.50 24.27 19.94
N GLU A 354 -43.91 23.93 18.73
CA GLU A 354 -44.26 22.57 18.29
C GLU A 354 -43.54 22.27 16.97
N VAL A 355 -43.06 21.03 16.81
CA VAL A 355 -42.46 20.53 15.57
C VAL A 355 -43.25 19.35 15.05
N ARG A 356 -43.65 19.41 13.77
CA ARG A 356 -44.29 18.30 13.05
C ARG A 356 -43.41 17.88 11.88
N GLN A 357 -42.79 16.72 11.95
CA GLN A 357 -41.94 16.18 10.87
C GLN A 357 -42.78 15.42 9.83
N TYR A 358 -42.42 15.52 8.54
CA TYR A 358 -43.05 14.77 7.45
C TYR A 358 -42.10 14.42 6.31
#